data_AF-A0A150GZD6-F1
#
_entry.id   AF-A0A150GZD6-F1
#
_cell.length_a   1.000
_cell.length_b   1.000
_cell.length_c   1.000
_cell.angle_alpha   90.00
_cell.angle_beta   90.00
_cell.angle_gamma   90.00
#
_symmetry.space_group_name_H-M   'P 1'
#
loop_
_entity.id
_entity.type
_entity.pdbx_description
1 polymer ?
#
loop_
_entity_poly.entity_id
_entity_poly.type
_entity_poly.pdbx_seq_one_letter_code
_entity_poly.pdbx_strand_id
1 'polypeptide(L)'
;MDCKADKRVPLLNSLWSPAVLHTSASLTINENASPEVPLDLNDALNRLAPEGPFYRHDDEGSDDMPAHVKSSLMGPSLTVPVARGRFALGTWQGIYLNEHRNMGGPRSLVITVQGQTREDGRKYAPAWHT
;
A
#
# COMPACT_ATOMS: atom_id res chain seq x y z
N MET A 1 -8.40 -6.36 8.67
CA MET A 1 -9.27 -6.76 7.54
C MET A 1 -8.45 -7.60 6.59
N ASP A 2 -8.78 -8.89 6.45
CA ASP A 2 -8.08 -9.81 5.54
C ASP A 2 -8.61 -9.59 4.12
N CYS A 3 -7.99 -8.67 3.37
CA CYS A 3 -8.21 -8.55 1.94
C CYS A 3 -7.52 -9.75 1.27
N LYS A 4 -8.26 -10.86 1.13
CA LYS A 4 -7.89 -11.96 0.24
C LYS A 4 -8.06 -11.50 -1.20
N ALA A 5 -7.24 -10.55 -1.64
CA ALA A 5 -7.02 -10.34 -3.07
C ALA A 5 -6.44 -11.66 -3.60
N ASP A 6 -7.13 -12.28 -4.54
CA ASP A 6 -6.62 -13.41 -5.28
C ASP A 6 -5.27 -13.02 -5.89
N LYS A 7 -4.17 -13.62 -5.40
CA LYS A 7 -2.79 -13.31 -5.81
C LYS A 7 -2.48 -13.70 -7.27
N ARG A 8 -3.49 -14.06 -8.07
CA ARG A 8 -3.35 -14.59 -9.43
C ARG A 8 -3.50 -13.47 -10.46
N VAL A 9 -2.38 -12.92 -10.90
CA VAL A 9 -2.32 -12.08 -12.11
C VAL A 9 -1.87 -12.96 -13.28
N PRO A 10 -2.69 -13.16 -14.34
CA PRO A 10 -2.40 -14.08 -15.46
C PRO A 10 -1.37 -13.50 -16.45
N LEU A 11 -0.40 -12.73 -15.97
CA LEU A 11 0.48 -11.92 -16.82
C LEU A 11 1.96 -12.27 -16.59
N LEU A 12 2.72 -12.30 -17.68
CA LEU A 12 4.10 -12.82 -17.74
C LEU A 12 5.12 -11.73 -17.38
N ASN A 13 4.86 -10.51 -17.87
CA ASN A 13 5.54 -9.26 -17.52
C ASN A 13 4.47 -8.17 -17.36
N SER A 14 4.28 -7.72 -16.13
CA SER A 14 3.21 -6.78 -15.81
C SER A 14 3.58 -5.74 -14.78
N LEU A 15 2.80 -4.67 -14.77
CA LEU A 15 2.75 -3.69 -13.72
C LEU A 15 1.44 -3.85 -12.98
N TRP A 16 1.54 -3.93 -11.66
CA TRP A 16 0.43 -3.86 -10.73
C TRP A 16 0.51 -2.52 -10.01
N SER A 17 -0.51 -1.69 -10.19
CA SER A 17 -0.54 -0.32 -9.70
C SER A 17 -1.78 -0.10 -8.84
N PRO A 18 -1.69 -0.31 -7.52
CA PRO A 18 -2.76 0.02 -6.59
C PRO A 18 -2.79 1.53 -6.35
N ALA A 19 -3.98 2.06 -6.10
CA ALA A 19 -4.18 3.41 -5.62
C ALA A 19 -5.25 3.38 -4.51
N VAL A 20 -4.94 3.97 -3.36
CA VAL A 20 -5.95 4.23 -2.33
C VAL A 20 -6.74 5.48 -2.70
N LEU A 21 -8.07 5.41 -2.62
CA LEU A 21 -8.98 6.51 -2.96
C LEU A 21 -9.29 7.41 -1.75
N HIS A 22 -8.28 7.67 -0.92
CA HIS A 22 -8.42 8.40 0.35
C HIS A 22 -7.26 9.37 0.51
N THR A 23 -7.55 10.58 0.93
CA THR A 23 -6.56 11.67 1.09
C THR A 23 -5.83 11.63 2.42
N SER A 24 -6.31 10.83 3.38
CA SER A 24 -5.73 10.62 4.72
C SER A 24 -5.12 9.23 4.90
N ALA A 25 -4.91 8.48 3.82
CA ALA A 25 -4.24 7.18 3.83
C ALA A 25 -3.27 7.09 2.64
N SER A 26 -2.25 6.24 2.73
CA SER A 26 -1.22 6.11 1.68
C SER A 26 -0.78 4.66 1.48
N LEU A 27 0.00 4.42 0.44
CA LEU A 27 0.61 3.13 0.16
C LEU A 27 2.14 3.26 0.17
N THR A 28 2.85 2.26 0.70
CA THR A 28 4.31 2.23 0.68
C THR A 28 4.86 0.81 0.56
N ILE A 29 6.16 0.69 0.25
CA ILE A 29 6.90 -0.57 0.28
C ILE A 29 8.04 -0.42 1.26
N ASN A 30 8.11 -1.30 2.25
CA ASN A 30 9.17 -1.29 3.26
C ASN A 30 9.49 -2.72 3.75
N GLU A 31 10.39 -2.87 4.73
CA GLU A 31 10.70 -4.15 5.35
C GLU A 31 9.50 -4.79 6.06
N ASN A 32 9.21 -6.06 5.75
CA ASN A 32 8.12 -6.88 6.32
C ASN A 32 8.63 -8.13 7.06
N ALA A 33 9.81 -8.05 7.64
CA ALA A 33 10.37 -9.11 8.47
C ALA A 33 10.21 -8.80 9.96
N SER A 34 10.53 -7.57 10.37
CA SER A 34 10.38 -7.12 11.75
C SER A 34 9.00 -6.49 12.00
N PRO A 35 8.30 -6.86 13.09
CA PRO A 35 7.06 -6.20 13.49
C PRO A 35 7.28 -4.76 14.00
N GLU A 36 8.52 -4.37 14.32
CA GLU A 36 8.86 -3.03 14.81
C GLU A 36 8.89 -1.98 13.69
N VAL A 37 9.20 -2.39 12.45
CA VAL A 37 9.30 -1.47 11.29
C VAL A 37 8.04 -0.63 11.06
N PRO A 38 6.81 -1.19 11.02
CA PRO A 38 5.61 -0.37 10.89
C PRO A 38 5.36 0.55 12.09
N LEU A 39 5.79 0.16 13.31
CA LEU A 39 5.66 0.99 14.51
C LEU A 39 6.62 2.19 14.45
N ASP A 40 7.90 1.93 14.16
CA ASP A 40 8.92 2.96 14.01
C ASP A 40 8.61 3.92 12.86
N LEU A 41 8.07 3.40 11.75
CA LEU A 41 7.62 4.23 10.63
C LEU A 41 6.46 5.14 11.04
N ASN A 42 5.45 4.62 11.74
CA ASN A 42 4.35 5.43 12.26
C ASN A 42 4.85 6.52 13.22
N ASP A 43 5.75 6.16 14.13
CA ASP A 43 6.38 7.07 15.07
C ASP A 43 7.21 8.16 14.35
N ALA A 44 7.96 7.81 13.31
CA ALA A 44 8.69 8.76 12.48
C ALA A 44 7.73 9.73 11.77
N LEU A 45 6.64 9.22 11.18
CA LEU A 45 5.61 10.04 10.54
C LEU A 45 4.91 10.98 11.53
N ASN A 46 4.67 10.54 12.76
CA ASN A 46 4.12 11.37 13.84
C ASN A 46 5.09 12.47 14.28
N ARG A 47 6.40 12.27 14.18
CA ARG A 47 7.39 13.33 14.40
C ARG A 47 7.49 14.31 13.22
N LEU A 48 7.30 13.82 11.99
CA LEU A 48 7.36 14.63 10.76
C LEU A 48 6.12 15.52 10.59
N ALA A 49 4.94 14.98 10.90
CA ALA A 49 3.67 15.70 10.90
C ALA A 49 2.94 15.43 12.22
N PRO A 50 3.33 16.13 13.30
CA PRO A 50 2.72 15.96 14.61
C PRO A 50 1.30 16.49 14.64
N GLU A 51 0.44 15.91 15.47
CA GLU A 51 -0.86 16.49 15.79
C GLU A 51 -0.71 17.78 16.61
N GLY A 52 -1.64 18.73 16.43
CA GLY A 52 -1.71 19.90 17.30
C GLY A 52 -2.41 21.13 16.68
N PRO A 53 -2.60 22.18 17.49
CA PRO A 53 -3.47 23.32 17.15
C PRO A 53 -2.81 24.34 16.20
N PHE A 54 -1.73 23.96 15.53
CA PHE A 54 -0.99 24.83 14.61
C PHE A 54 -1.39 24.63 13.13
N TYR A 55 -2.18 23.59 12.83
CA TYR A 55 -2.81 23.45 11.53
C TYR A 55 -4.10 24.26 11.47
N ARG A 56 -4.38 24.82 10.28
CA ARG A 56 -5.62 25.54 10.01
C ARG A 56 -6.81 24.62 9.72
N HIS A 57 -6.52 23.40 9.26
CA HIS A 57 -7.51 22.39 8.94
C HIS A 57 -7.53 21.37 10.09
N ASP A 58 -8.68 21.23 10.71
CA ASP A 58 -8.92 20.41 11.92
C ASP A 58 -10.41 20.01 11.95
N ASP A 59 -11.05 19.93 10.78
CA ASP A 59 -12.50 19.79 10.66
C ASP A 59 -12.96 18.41 11.16
N GLU A 60 -12.08 17.42 11.08
CA GLU A 60 -12.33 16.05 11.53
C GLU A 60 -11.48 15.63 12.75
N GLY A 61 -10.87 16.58 13.46
CA GLY A 61 -10.08 16.36 14.68
C GLY A 61 -8.57 16.44 14.50
N SER A 62 -7.84 16.34 15.61
CA SER A 62 -6.41 16.73 15.70
C SER A 62 -5.46 16.01 14.76
N ASP A 63 -5.88 14.86 14.23
CA ASP A 63 -5.15 14.01 13.30
C ASP A 63 -5.48 14.28 11.82
N ASP A 64 -6.42 15.18 11.53
CA ASP A 64 -6.96 15.44 10.20
C ASP A 64 -5.89 15.97 9.23
N MET A 65 -5.42 17.20 9.45
CA MET A 65 -4.36 17.77 8.63
C MET A 65 -3.04 17.00 8.69
N PRO A 66 -2.57 16.50 9.85
CA PRO A 66 -1.42 15.60 9.90
C PRO A 66 -1.55 14.39 8.96
N ALA A 67 -2.71 13.75 8.90
CA ALA A 67 -2.95 12.62 8.01
C ALA A 67 -2.84 13.00 6.53
N HIS A 68 -3.34 14.17 6.15
CA HIS A 68 -3.15 14.72 4.80
C HIS A 68 -1.68 15.00 4.47
N VAL A 69 -0.90 15.52 5.42
CA VAL A 69 0.55 15.74 5.24
C VAL A 69 1.27 14.42 5.02
N LYS A 70 1.07 13.44 5.91
CA LYS A 70 1.70 12.10 5.82
C LYS A 70 1.31 11.41 4.51
N SER A 71 0.04 11.48 4.13
CA SER A 71 -0.47 10.95 2.86
C SER A 71 0.22 11.59 1.65
N SER A 72 0.34 12.91 1.64
CA SER A 72 0.99 13.65 0.55
C SER A 72 2.47 13.34 0.42
N LEU A 73 3.17 13.07 1.53
CA LEU A 73 4.58 12.70 1.54
C LEU A 73 4.82 11.28 1.01
N MET A 74 3.95 10.32 1.36
CA MET A 74 4.12 8.92 0.97
C MET A 74 3.51 8.60 -0.41
N GLY A 75 2.43 9.29 -0.75
CA GLY A 75 1.69 9.10 -2.00
C GLY A 75 0.57 8.04 -1.92
N PRO A 76 -0.47 8.18 -2.75
CA PRO A 76 -1.64 7.30 -2.69
C PRO A 76 -1.47 6.00 -3.47
N SER A 77 -0.39 5.82 -4.24
CA SER A 77 -0.25 4.71 -5.19
C SER A 77 1.14 4.12 -5.24
N LEU A 78 1.21 2.88 -5.72
CA LEU A 78 2.47 2.19 -6.00
C LEU A 78 2.50 1.73 -7.45
N THR A 79 3.69 1.36 -7.92
CA THR A 79 3.85 0.60 -9.16
C THR A 79 4.78 -0.57 -8.88
N VAL A 80 4.24 -1.78 -8.94
CA VAL A 80 4.94 -3.01 -8.56
C VAL A 80 5.06 -3.93 -9.77
N PRO A 81 6.28 -4.31 -10.17
CA PRO A 81 6.45 -5.27 -11.24
C PRO A 81 5.92 -6.65 -10.83
N VAL A 82 5.29 -7.34 -11.77
CA VAL A 82 4.84 -8.72 -11.66
C VAL A 82 5.62 -9.55 -12.67
N ALA A 83 6.32 -10.57 -12.17
CA ALA A 83 7.10 -11.49 -12.98
C ALA A 83 6.65 -12.92 -12.69
N ARG A 84 6.34 -13.69 -13.74
CA ARG A 84 5.92 -15.11 -13.63
C ARG A 84 4.74 -15.29 -12.65
N GLY A 85 3.77 -14.38 -12.71
CA GLY A 85 2.58 -14.41 -11.85
C GLY A 85 2.81 -14.06 -10.38
N ARG A 86 3.97 -13.51 -10.00
CA ARG A 86 4.28 -13.07 -8.62
C ARG A 86 4.77 -11.63 -8.59
N PHE A 87 4.50 -10.91 -7.51
CA PHE A 87 5.13 -9.61 -7.30
C PHE A 87 6.65 -9.76 -7.21
N ALA A 88 7.37 -8.99 -8.00
CA ALA A 88 8.82 -8.97 -8.02
C ALA A 88 9.34 -8.01 -6.93
N LEU A 89 9.11 -8.39 -5.68
CA LEU A 89 9.60 -7.70 -4.49
C LEU A 89 10.91 -8.33 -4.03
N GLY A 90 11.80 -7.52 -3.44
CA GLY A 90 12.97 -8.02 -2.73
C GLY A 90 12.58 -8.85 -1.50
N THR A 91 13.53 -9.64 -0.97
CA THR A 91 13.30 -10.58 0.14
C THR A 91 12.56 -9.98 1.34
N TRP A 92 12.86 -8.73 1.66
CA TRP A 92 12.31 -8.04 2.82
C TRP A 92 11.15 -7.13 2.47
N GLN A 93 10.85 -6.87 1.20
CA GLN A 93 9.85 -5.88 0.81
C GLN A 93 8.42 -6.42 1.00
N GLY A 94 7.61 -5.68 1.76
CA GLY A 94 6.16 -5.82 1.83
C GLY A 94 5.46 -4.52 1.43
N ILE A 95 4.22 -4.65 0.96
CA ILE A 95 3.35 -3.53 0.59
C ILE A 95 2.46 -3.21 1.78
N TYR A 96 2.43 -1.94 2.19
CA TYR A 96 1.64 -1.44 3.32
C TYR A 96 0.56 -0.47 2.86
N LEU A 97 -0.60 -0.57 3.52
CA LEU A 97 -1.57 0.51 3.61
C LEU A 97 -1.30 1.24 4.92
N ASN A 98 -0.88 2.50 4.83
CA ASN A 98 -0.72 3.34 6.01
C ASN A 98 -2.03 4.09 6.25
N GLU A 99 -2.71 3.73 7.33
CA GLU A 99 -3.80 4.51 7.90
C GLU A 99 -3.18 5.62 8.76
N HIS A 100 -3.44 6.88 8.42
CA HIS A 100 -2.86 8.01 9.14
C HIS A 100 -3.83 8.67 10.12
N ARG A 101 -5.09 8.24 10.14
CA ARG A 101 -6.09 8.64 11.14
C ARG A 101 -6.12 7.64 12.29
N ASN A 102 -6.22 8.14 13.51
CA ASN A 102 -6.38 7.34 14.73
C ASN A 102 -7.65 6.47 14.67
N MET A 103 -8.71 7.00 14.06
CA MET A 103 -9.96 6.29 13.82
C MET A 103 -10.35 6.33 12.34
N GLY A 104 -9.54 5.65 11.51
CA GLY A 104 -9.84 5.45 10.10
C GLY A 104 -11.09 4.59 9.85
N GLY A 105 -11.94 5.02 8.93
CA GLY A 105 -13.03 4.22 8.40
C GLY A 105 -12.56 3.20 7.35
N PRO A 106 -13.49 2.46 6.72
CA PRO A 106 -13.16 1.57 5.60
C PRO A 106 -12.42 2.29 4.48
N ARG A 107 -11.34 1.68 3.97
CA ARG A 107 -10.57 2.21 2.85
C ARG A 107 -10.88 1.49 1.55
N SER A 108 -10.85 2.24 0.47
CA SER A 108 -11.13 1.76 -0.90
C SER A 108 -9.86 1.84 -1.71
N LEU A 109 -9.54 0.76 -2.42
CA LEU A 109 -8.40 0.69 -3.31
C LEU A 109 -8.89 0.35 -4.72
N VAL A 110 -8.29 0.99 -5.71
CA VAL A 110 -8.38 0.59 -7.12
C VAL A 110 -7.07 -0.05 -7.50
N ILE A 111 -7.13 -1.17 -8.20
CA ILE A 111 -5.96 -1.87 -8.70
C ILE A 111 -6.02 -1.87 -10.22
N THR A 112 -5.05 -1.23 -10.85
CA THR A 112 -4.83 -1.34 -12.28
C THR A 112 -3.73 -2.35 -12.53
N VAL A 113 -3.96 -3.25 -13.49
CA VAL A 113 -2.95 -4.20 -13.93
C VAL A 113 -2.76 -4.05 -15.43
N GLN A 114 -1.51 -3.84 -15.83
CA GLN A 114 -1.14 -3.70 -17.24
C GLN A 114 -0.04 -4.71 -17.58
N GLY A 115 -0.13 -5.35 -18.74
CA GLY A 115 0.97 -6.14 -19.31
C GLY A 115 0.48 -7.27 -20.18
N GLN A 116 1.36 -8.26 -20.40
CA GLN A 116 1.14 -9.30 -21.40
C GLN A 116 0.64 -10.59 -20.79
N THR A 117 -0.44 -11.15 -21.36
CA THR A 117 -0.86 -12.52 -21.08
C THR A 117 0.13 -13.51 -21.70
N ARG A 118 0.19 -14.73 -21.18
CA ARG A 118 0.99 -15.79 -21.81
C ARG A 118 0.45 -16.08 -23.22
N GLU A 119 1.35 -16.27 -24.19
CA GLU A 119 0.98 -16.62 -25.57
C GLU A 119 0.22 -17.95 -25.65
N ASP A 120 0.50 -18.88 -24.74
CA ASP A 120 -0.15 -20.19 -24.67
C ASP A 120 -1.56 -20.16 -24.04
N GLY A 121 -2.03 -18.99 -23.59
CA GLY A 121 -3.34 -18.81 -22.94
C GLY A 121 -3.50 -19.54 -21.60
N ARG A 122 -2.45 -20.22 -21.10
CA ARG A 122 -2.52 -21.01 -19.86
C ARG A 122 -2.39 -20.08 -18.66
N LYS A 123 -3.19 -20.32 -17.62
CA LYS A 123 -2.95 -19.70 -16.30
C LYS A 123 -1.66 -20.29 -15.70
N TYR A 124 -0.92 -19.51 -14.93
CA TYR A 124 0.17 -20.06 -14.14
C TYR A 124 -0.37 -21.10 -13.16
N ALA A 125 0.33 -22.24 -13.06
CA ALA A 125 -0.02 -23.26 -12.08
C ALA A 125 0.07 -22.68 -10.67
N PRO A 126 -0.85 -23.04 -9.75
CA PRO A 126 -0.79 -22.57 -8.38
C PRO A 126 0.52 -23.03 -7.72
N ALA A 127 1.29 -22.08 -7.16
CA ALA A 127 2.59 -22.34 -6.54
C ALA A 127 2.49 -22.97 -5.14
N TRP A 128 1.40 -23.67 -4.80
CA TRP A 128 1.17 -24.24 -3.47
C TRP A 128 1.62 -25.69 -3.37
N HIS A 129 2.86 -26.02 -3.70
CA HIS A 129 3.50 -27.30 -3.35
C HIS A 129 4.98 -27.05 -3.06
N THR A 130 5.26 -26.70 -1.79
CA THR A 130 6.42 -27.08 -0.95
C THR A 130 6.32 -26.34 0.35
#